data_AF-A0A0R3FL99-F1
#
_entry.id   AF-A0A0R3FL99-F1
#
_cell.length_a   1.000
_cell.length_b   1.000
_cell.length_c   1.000
_cell.angle_alpha   90.00
_cell.angle_beta   90.00
_cell.angle_gamma   90.00
#
_symmetry.space_group_name_H-M   'P 1'
#
loop_
_entity.id
_entity.type
_entity.pdbx_description
1 polymer ?
#
loop_
_entity_poly.entity_id
_entity_poly.type
_entity_poly.pdbx_seq_one_letter_code
_entity_poly.pdbx_strand_id
1 'polypeptide(L)'
;MGGRDAVGVFGAGALTNEKAYLLGKFARVALGTANIDYSGRFCMAAASEAGLRSFGVDRGLPFPVADLDDAGAVLVFGGNPAETMPPFMQHLEPAASCGGLIVVDPRQSATAERALRGKGIHVALTPGTDLPLALALTHLAVTEGFADRAYIAARTSGFDEFWAAAARWWPERAEQVTGVAVSQMYQVVQTLCAARDRGAGAYVLTARGAEQHRDGTDTVSAVIALALVLGLCGRPGSGYGCVTGQANGQGGRELGQKAGQLPGYRKITDPADRAHLGKVWGVDPGELPGAGMSACEMFAALGRPGGIRALMVCGSNIAVSAPDASRVIEGLRSLDLLVVNDFVLSETAQLADVVLPVLQWAEEEGTLTSLEGRVLRRRRSVPAPPGPRSELHILQDLAVRLGQPADRFPTSAPQVFEELRA
;
A
#
# COMPACT_ATOMS: atom_id res chain seq x y z
N MET A 1 27.46 7.21 -20.49
CA MET A 1 27.60 5.73 -20.42
C MET A 1 27.46 5.32 -18.95
N GLY A 2 26.28 4.86 -18.53
CA GLY A 2 25.95 4.54 -17.12
C GLY A 2 25.57 3.08 -16.86
N GLY A 3 25.71 2.19 -17.85
CA GLY A 3 25.30 0.79 -17.71
C GLY A 3 23.80 0.59 -17.48
N ARG A 4 23.40 -0.63 -17.11
CA ARG A 4 22.00 -0.98 -16.82
C ARG A 4 21.47 -0.28 -15.57
N ASP A 5 22.35 -0.03 -14.60
CA ASP A 5 22.00 0.58 -13.31
C ASP A 5 21.64 2.07 -13.40
N ALA A 6 21.95 2.74 -14.51
CA ALA A 6 21.54 4.13 -14.74
C ALA A 6 20.11 4.27 -15.29
N VAL A 7 19.40 3.16 -15.55
CA VAL A 7 18.04 3.17 -16.11
C VAL A 7 17.03 2.84 -15.03
N GLY A 8 16.10 3.76 -14.76
CA GLY A 8 15.00 3.56 -13.82
C GLY A 8 13.66 3.34 -14.52
N VAL A 9 12.77 2.60 -13.86
CA VAL A 9 11.36 2.44 -14.26
C VAL A 9 10.47 2.76 -13.06
N PHE A 10 9.48 3.61 -13.24
CA PHE A 10 8.54 3.98 -12.20
C PHE A 10 7.10 3.68 -12.60
N GLY A 11 6.46 2.74 -11.91
CA GLY A 11 5.08 2.34 -12.15
C GLY A 11 4.06 3.05 -11.25
N ALA A 12 2.81 2.60 -11.33
CA ALA A 12 1.73 3.15 -10.53
C ALA A 12 0.72 2.08 -10.08
N GLY A 13 0.07 2.33 -8.94
CA GLY A 13 -1.10 1.56 -8.48
C GLY A 13 -2.39 1.83 -9.29
N ALA A 14 -2.30 2.59 -10.39
CA ALA A 14 -3.39 2.80 -11.33
C ALA A 14 -3.37 1.79 -12.50
N LEU A 15 -2.21 1.16 -12.75
CA LEU A 15 -2.04 0.15 -13.80
C LEU A 15 -2.87 -1.09 -13.49
N THR A 16 -3.37 -1.77 -14.53
CA THR A 16 -3.96 -3.11 -14.35
C THR A 16 -2.90 -4.11 -13.89
N ASN A 17 -3.34 -5.24 -13.39
CA ASN A 17 -2.45 -6.27 -12.89
C ASN A 17 -1.47 -6.77 -13.96
N GLU A 18 -1.99 -6.95 -15.17
CA GLU A 18 -1.23 -7.40 -16.33
C GLU A 18 -0.14 -6.38 -16.70
N LYS A 19 -0.47 -5.09 -16.68
CA LYS A 19 0.48 -4.02 -16.98
C LYS A 19 1.56 -3.91 -15.91
N ALA A 20 1.18 -3.95 -14.62
CA ALA A 20 2.13 -3.91 -13.51
C ALA A 20 3.11 -5.08 -13.56
N TYR A 21 2.59 -6.29 -13.83
CA TYR A 21 3.39 -7.50 -14.02
C TYR A 21 4.36 -7.37 -15.20
N LEU A 22 3.85 -6.97 -16.37
CA LEU A 22 4.67 -6.90 -17.58
C LEU A 22 5.72 -5.78 -17.48
N LEU A 23 5.41 -4.67 -16.79
CA LEU A 23 6.38 -3.61 -16.49
C LEU A 23 7.52 -4.13 -15.60
N GLY A 24 7.17 -4.91 -14.57
CA GLY A 24 8.11 -5.63 -13.71
C GLY A 24 9.06 -6.55 -14.48
N LYS A 25 8.50 -7.33 -15.41
CA LYS A 25 9.24 -8.22 -16.32
C LYS A 25 10.11 -7.43 -17.30
N PHE A 26 9.57 -6.37 -17.90
CA PHE A 26 10.28 -5.51 -18.85
C PHE A 26 11.53 -4.88 -18.25
N ALA A 27 11.42 -4.29 -17.06
CA ALA A 27 12.57 -3.70 -16.37
C ALA A 27 13.69 -4.73 -16.15
N ARG A 28 13.35 -5.94 -15.71
CA ARG A 28 14.34 -6.95 -15.33
C ARG A 28 14.90 -7.75 -16.49
N VAL A 29 14.10 -8.01 -17.52
CA VAL A 29 14.45 -8.91 -18.62
C VAL A 29 14.86 -8.14 -19.87
N ALA A 30 14.10 -7.11 -20.27
CA ALA A 30 14.40 -6.36 -21.49
C ALA A 30 15.46 -5.28 -21.25
N LEU A 31 15.31 -4.49 -20.17
CA LEU A 31 16.30 -3.46 -19.80
C LEU A 31 17.46 -4.05 -18.98
N GLY A 32 17.21 -5.13 -18.23
CA GLY A 32 18.20 -5.72 -17.33
C GLY A 32 18.53 -4.84 -16.12
N THR A 33 17.65 -3.90 -15.77
CA THR A 33 17.85 -2.98 -14.64
C THR A 33 17.23 -3.52 -13.35
N ALA A 34 17.91 -3.32 -12.23
CA ALA A 34 17.35 -3.54 -10.90
C ALA A 34 16.34 -2.44 -10.50
N ASN A 35 16.46 -1.25 -11.11
CA ASN A 35 15.82 -0.04 -10.63
C ASN A 35 14.39 0.09 -11.15
N ILE A 36 13.47 -0.59 -10.47
CA ILE A 36 12.03 -0.45 -10.66
C ILE A 36 11.32 -0.28 -9.31
N ASP A 37 10.48 0.74 -9.19
CA ASP A 37 9.55 0.87 -8.07
C ASP A 37 8.25 1.54 -8.53
N TYR A 38 7.32 1.83 -7.62
CA TYR A 38 6.03 2.40 -7.98
C TYR A 38 5.44 3.31 -6.90
N SER A 39 4.36 4.03 -7.26
CA SER A 39 3.67 4.99 -6.38
C SER A 39 3.19 4.43 -5.04
N GLY A 40 3.00 3.12 -4.92
CA GLY A 40 2.62 2.48 -3.66
C GLY A 40 3.68 2.63 -2.56
N ARG A 41 4.94 2.94 -2.90
CA ARG A 41 6.02 3.21 -1.95
C ARG A 41 5.67 4.32 -0.96
N PHE A 42 5.05 5.40 -1.44
CA PHE A 42 4.67 6.54 -0.60
C PHE A 42 3.42 6.26 0.24
N CYS A 43 2.65 5.25 -0.15
CA CYS A 43 1.29 5.04 0.31
C CYS A 43 1.24 4.03 1.46
N MET A 44 1.75 2.82 1.21
CA MET A 44 1.47 1.63 2.05
C MET A 44 2.72 0.86 2.49
N ALA A 45 3.91 1.41 2.28
CA ALA A 45 5.15 0.70 2.62
C ALA A 45 5.24 0.37 4.12
N ALA A 46 4.79 1.28 4.99
CA ALA A 46 4.76 1.06 6.43
C ALA A 46 3.82 -0.08 6.82
N ALA A 47 2.59 -0.09 6.32
CA ALA A 47 1.63 -1.17 6.59
C ALA A 47 2.05 -2.52 5.98
N SER A 48 2.67 -2.50 4.80
CA SER A 48 3.24 -3.70 4.17
C SER A 48 4.30 -4.35 5.07
N GLU A 49 5.24 -3.55 5.55
CA GLU A 49 6.30 -4.05 6.43
C GLU A 49 5.76 -4.48 7.80
N ALA A 50 4.85 -3.71 8.40
CA ALA A 50 4.23 -4.06 9.68
C ALA A 50 3.39 -5.37 9.59
N GLY A 51 2.66 -5.55 8.49
CA GLY A 51 1.91 -6.78 8.20
C GLY A 51 2.82 -7.98 8.00
N LEU A 52 3.94 -7.82 7.28
CA LEU A 52 4.95 -8.88 7.14
C LEU A 52 5.57 -9.27 8.48
N ARG A 53 5.93 -8.30 9.33
CA ARG A 53 6.49 -8.55 10.68
C ARG A 53 5.51 -9.27 11.60
N SER A 54 4.24 -8.90 11.54
CA SER A 54 3.21 -9.37 12.48
C SER A 54 2.51 -10.65 12.03
N PHE A 55 2.27 -10.80 10.73
CA PHE A 55 1.44 -11.88 10.16
C PHE A 55 2.18 -12.73 9.14
N GLY A 56 3.38 -12.32 8.69
CA GLY A 56 4.10 -12.98 7.60
C GLY A 56 3.47 -12.77 6.23
N VAL A 57 2.45 -11.92 6.11
CA VAL A 57 1.74 -11.66 4.85
C VAL A 57 1.45 -10.17 4.69
N ASP A 58 1.59 -9.72 3.45
CA ASP A 58 1.26 -8.36 3.06
C ASP A 58 -0.16 -8.27 2.48
N ARG A 59 -1.11 -7.71 3.22
CA ARG A 59 -2.51 -7.59 2.79
C ARG A 59 -3.13 -6.29 3.27
N GLY A 60 -4.01 -5.70 2.46
CA GLY A 60 -4.87 -4.57 2.86
C GLY A 60 -5.86 -5.01 3.95
N LEU A 61 -7.07 -5.41 3.55
CA LEU A 61 -7.99 -6.10 4.44
C LEU A 61 -7.82 -7.62 4.28
N PRO A 62 -7.54 -8.36 5.37
CA PRO A 62 -7.51 -9.82 5.36
C PRO A 62 -8.90 -10.47 5.49
N PHE A 63 -9.96 -9.66 5.43
CA PHE A 63 -11.37 -10.04 5.50
C PHE A 63 -12.17 -9.29 4.43
N PRO A 64 -13.34 -9.81 4.01
CA PRO A 64 -14.24 -9.09 3.11
C PRO A 64 -14.66 -7.73 3.68
N VAL A 65 -14.78 -6.72 2.83
CA VAL A 65 -15.27 -5.38 3.23
C VAL A 65 -16.67 -5.48 3.85
N ALA A 66 -17.49 -6.40 3.34
CA ALA A 66 -18.85 -6.64 3.83
C ALA A 66 -18.91 -7.13 5.29
N ASP A 67 -17.82 -7.65 5.85
CA ASP A 67 -17.77 -8.03 7.27
C ASP A 67 -17.93 -6.80 8.19
N LEU A 68 -17.70 -5.59 7.68
CA LEU A 68 -17.93 -4.33 8.39
C LEU A 68 -19.42 -3.93 8.43
N ASP A 69 -20.28 -4.51 7.58
CA ASP A 69 -21.70 -4.14 7.44
C ASP A 69 -22.55 -4.47 8.69
N ASP A 70 -22.00 -5.26 9.61
CA ASP A 70 -22.63 -5.59 10.89
C ASP A 70 -21.76 -5.17 12.09
N ALA A 71 -20.73 -4.34 11.87
CA ALA A 71 -19.76 -3.98 12.92
C ALA A 71 -20.37 -3.08 14.01
N GLY A 72 -20.20 -3.50 15.26
CA GLY A 72 -20.57 -2.76 16.46
C GLY A 72 -19.49 -1.80 16.93
N ALA A 73 -18.24 -1.98 16.52
CA ALA A 73 -17.18 -0.99 16.69
C ALA A 73 -16.15 -1.04 15.56
N VAL A 74 -15.74 0.13 15.08
CA VAL A 74 -14.65 0.27 14.11
C VAL A 74 -13.76 1.42 14.52
N LEU A 75 -12.48 1.13 14.77
CA LEU A 75 -11.43 2.11 14.96
C LEU A 75 -10.78 2.42 13.61
N VAL A 76 -10.92 3.65 13.13
CA VAL A 76 -10.20 4.18 11.96
C VAL A 76 -9.04 5.03 12.46
N PHE A 77 -7.82 4.52 12.29
CA PHE A 77 -6.59 5.14 12.75
C PHE A 77 -5.87 5.84 11.58
N GLY A 78 -5.89 7.18 11.59
CA GLY A 78 -5.24 8.01 10.58
C GLY A 78 -5.93 7.98 9.21
N GLY A 79 -7.25 7.93 9.16
CA GLY A 79 -8.03 7.80 7.92
C GLY A 79 -9.24 8.72 7.82
N ASN A 80 -9.53 9.19 6.60
CA ASN A 80 -10.72 9.97 6.26
C ASN A 80 -11.47 9.39 5.04
N PRO A 81 -11.99 8.14 5.13
CA PRO A 81 -12.71 7.50 4.03
C PRO A 81 -13.91 8.30 3.51
N ALA A 82 -14.48 9.23 4.29
CA ALA A 82 -15.57 10.08 3.82
C ALA A 82 -15.19 10.97 2.63
N GLU A 83 -13.92 11.38 2.53
CA GLU A 83 -13.40 12.14 1.39
C GLU A 83 -12.60 11.24 0.44
N THR A 84 -11.80 10.32 0.98
CA THR A 84 -10.84 9.56 0.18
C THR A 84 -11.42 8.30 -0.44
N MET A 85 -12.52 7.77 0.11
CA MET A 85 -13.20 6.57 -0.39
C MET A 85 -14.70 6.61 -0.04
N PRO A 86 -15.48 7.60 -0.52
CA PRO A 86 -16.85 7.83 -0.03
C PRO A 86 -17.77 6.59 -0.03
N PRO A 87 -17.73 5.69 -1.05
CA PRO A 87 -18.51 4.45 -1.01
C PRO A 87 -18.19 3.54 0.18
N PHE A 88 -16.97 3.59 0.73
CA PHE A 88 -16.58 2.79 1.89
C PHE A 88 -17.35 3.19 3.15
N MET A 89 -17.85 4.43 3.24
CA MET A 89 -18.62 4.89 4.40
C MET A 89 -19.91 4.10 4.61
N GLN A 90 -20.49 3.50 3.56
CA GLN A 90 -21.67 2.64 3.71
C GLN A 90 -21.40 1.45 4.65
N HIS A 91 -20.16 0.93 4.63
CA HIS A 91 -19.72 -0.19 5.45
C HIS A 91 -19.35 0.25 6.88
N LEU A 92 -19.17 1.56 7.10
CA LEU A 92 -18.92 2.12 8.45
C LEU A 92 -20.19 2.67 9.09
N GLU A 93 -21.28 2.74 8.34
CA GLU A 93 -22.56 3.28 8.79
C GLU A 93 -23.17 2.53 10.00
N PRO A 94 -23.13 1.19 10.07
CA PRO A 94 -23.62 0.44 11.23
C PRO A 94 -22.91 0.86 12.52
N ALA A 95 -21.56 0.87 12.49
CA ALA A 95 -20.74 1.30 13.61
C ALA A 95 -20.98 2.79 13.93
N ALA A 96 -21.16 3.64 12.93
CA ALA A 96 -21.48 5.05 13.15
C ALA A 96 -22.85 5.21 13.84
N SER A 97 -23.87 4.50 13.38
CA SER A 97 -25.24 4.60 13.88
C SER A 97 -25.41 4.10 15.32
N CYS A 98 -24.60 3.12 15.75
CA CYS A 98 -24.62 2.60 17.11
C CYS A 98 -23.64 3.31 18.07
N GLY A 99 -22.90 4.33 17.60
CA GLY A 99 -21.88 5.04 18.39
C GLY A 99 -20.55 4.30 18.53
N GLY A 100 -20.34 3.23 17.75
CA GLY A 100 -19.12 2.42 17.73
C GLY A 100 -18.04 2.90 16.76
N LEU A 101 -18.27 3.94 15.95
CA LEU A 101 -17.25 4.50 15.07
C LEU A 101 -16.27 5.38 15.87
N ILE A 102 -15.00 5.01 15.85
CA ILE A 102 -13.90 5.70 16.51
C ILE A 102 -12.93 6.19 15.45
N VAL A 103 -12.56 7.47 15.48
CA VAL A 103 -11.69 8.09 14.47
C VAL A 103 -10.51 8.76 15.17
N VAL A 104 -9.30 8.30 14.88
CA VAL A 104 -8.05 8.94 15.32
C VAL A 104 -7.54 9.77 14.16
N ASP A 105 -7.67 11.09 14.28
CA ASP A 105 -7.26 12.07 13.28
C ASP A 105 -7.03 13.41 14.00
N PRO A 106 -5.86 14.07 13.85
CA PRO A 106 -5.63 15.38 14.46
C PRO A 106 -6.67 16.43 14.00
N ARG A 107 -7.24 16.24 12.81
CA ARG A 107 -8.28 17.09 12.27
C ARG A 107 -9.63 16.49 12.58
N GLN A 108 -10.62 17.34 12.79
CA GLN A 108 -12.03 16.95 12.72
C GLN A 108 -12.42 16.78 11.24
N SER A 109 -11.99 15.68 10.64
CA SER A 109 -12.26 15.34 9.25
C SER A 109 -13.73 14.94 9.02
N ALA A 110 -14.17 14.83 7.77
CA ALA A 110 -15.54 14.42 7.45
C ALA A 110 -15.92 13.05 8.06
N THR A 111 -14.97 12.10 8.16
CA THR A 111 -15.18 10.84 8.87
C THR A 111 -15.29 11.06 10.38
N ALA A 112 -14.49 11.93 10.99
CA ALA A 112 -14.60 12.28 12.41
C ALA A 112 -15.94 12.98 12.73
N GLU A 113 -16.40 13.90 11.88
CA GLU A 113 -17.73 14.49 11.99
C GLU A 113 -18.83 13.44 11.90
N ARG A 114 -18.69 12.45 11.00
CA ARG A 114 -19.65 11.35 10.90
C ARG A 114 -19.70 10.55 12.20
N ALA A 115 -18.55 10.23 12.79
CA ALA A 115 -18.46 9.56 14.08
C ALA A 115 -19.17 10.36 15.18
N LEU A 116 -18.86 11.65 15.32
CA LEU A 116 -19.46 12.52 16.33
C LEU A 116 -20.99 12.65 16.19
N ARG A 117 -21.51 12.77 14.96
CA ARG A 117 -22.96 12.78 14.70
C ARG A 117 -23.65 11.49 15.15
N GLY A 118 -22.95 10.36 15.02
CA GLY A 118 -23.37 9.05 15.51
C GLY A 118 -23.15 8.81 17.01
N LYS A 119 -22.66 9.82 17.75
CA LYS A 119 -22.21 9.69 19.16
C LYS A 119 -21.01 8.75 19.35
N GLY A 120 -20.24 8.53 18.29
CA GLY A 120 -18.94 7.89 18.33
C GLY A 120 -17.86 8.80 18.89
N ILE A 121 -16.60 8.39 18.70
CA ILE A 121 -15.44 9.01 19.36
C ILE A 121 -14.52 9.62 18.29
N HIS A 122 -14.18 10.90 18.44
CA HIS A 122 -13.09 11.53 17.70
C HIS A 122 -11.91 11.79 18.63
N VAL A 123 -10.78 11.14 18.34
CA VAL A 123 -9.53 11.27 19.07
C VAL A 123 -8.61 12.24 18.32
N ALA A 124 -8.64 13.49 18.76
CA ALA A 124 -7.86 14.60 18.18
C ALA A 124 -6.46 14.66 18.79
N LEU A 125 -5.59 13.71 18.42
CA LEU A 125 -4.20 13.67 18.89
C LEU A 125 -3.32 14.76 18.26
N THR A 126 -2.21 15.05 18.93
CA THR A 126 -1.12 15.88 18.39
C THR A 126 -0.45 15.15 17.21
N PRO A 127 -0.29 15.78 16.02
CA PRO A 127 0.32 15.11 14.87
C PRO A 127 1.70 14.51 15.17
N GLY A 128 1.92 13.25 14.78
CA GLY A 128 3.18 12.55 15.00
C GLY A 128 3.30 11.85 16.36
N THR A 129 2.23 11.81 17.15
CA THR A 129 2.18 11.13 18.46
C THR A 129 1.35 9.83 18.43
N ASP A 130 1.13 9.32 17.22
CA ASP A 130 0.35 8.12 16.89
C ASP A 130 0.89 6.84 17.58
N LEU A 131 2.21 6.63 17.55
CA LEU A 131 2.85 5.48 18.21
C LEU A 131 2.67 5.51 19.74
N PRO A 132 2.97 6.61 20.45
CA PRO A 132 2.60 6.77 21.86
C PRO A 132 1.14 6.43 22.17
N LEU A 133 0.20 6.91 21.35
CA LEU A 133 -1.23 6.64 21.55
C LEU A 133 -1.52 5.14 21.41
N ALA A 134 -1.04 4.48 20.36
CA ALA A 134 -1.25 3.04 20.15
C ALA A 134 -0.68 2.18 21.29
N LEU A 135 0.50 2.55 21.81
CA LEU A 135 1.12 1.89 22.96
C LEU A 135 0.30 2.11 24.24
N ALA A 136 -0.25 3.30 24.45
CA ALA A 136 -1.07 3.61 25.63
C ALA A 136 -2.45 2.92 25.61
N LEU A 137 -3.09 2.83 24.43
CA LEU A 137 -4.31 2.03 24.27
C LEU A 137 -4.05 0.56 24.60
N THR A 138 -2.89 0.03 24.21
CA THR A 138 -2.50 -1.34 24.54
C THR A 138 -2.14 -1.50 26.02
N HIS A 139 -1.48 -0.51 26.62
CA HIS A 139 -1.23 -0.44 28.05
C HIS A 139 -2.52 -0.60 28.83
N LEU A 140 -3.52 0.26 28.54
CA LEU A 140 -4.84 0.22 29.14
C LEU A 140 -5.53 -1.12 28.95
N ALA A 141 -5.50 -1.68 27.73
CA ALA A 141 -6.11 -2.97 27.47
C ALA A 141 -5.55 -4.09 28.37
N VAL A 142 -4.25 -4.05 28.68
CA VAL A 142 -3.60 -5.05 29.54
C VAL A 142 -3.86 -4.78 31.03
N THR A 143 -3.69 -3.55 31.49
CA THR A 143 -3.80 -3.22 32.93
C THR A 143 -5.22 -3.28 33.45
N GLU A 144 -6.20 -2.97 32.59
CA GLU A 144 -7.63 -2.97 32.93
C GLU A 144 -8.31 -4.32 32.68
N GLY A 145 -7.55 -5.34 32.27
CA GLY A 145 -8.06 -6.71 32.11
C GLY A 145 -8.84 -6.97 30.82
N PHE A 146 -8.75 -6.10 29.82
CA PHE A 146 -9.40 -6.29 28.50
C PHE A 146 -8.64 -7.23 27.55
N ALA A 147 -7.36 -7.49 27.82
CA ALA A 147 -6.51 -8.35 27.00
C ALA A 147 -7.01 -9.81 26.96
N ASP A 148 -7.11 -10.39 25.76
CA ASP A 148 -7.43 -11.79 25.55
C ASP A 148 -6.17 -12.65 25.80
N ARG A 149 -5.89 -12.93 27.07
CA ARG A 149 -4.69 -13.67 27.51
C ARG A 149 -4.59 -15.06 26.88
N ALA A 150 -5.72 -15.73 26.66
CA ALA A 150 -5.76 -17.05 26.03
C ALA A 150 -5.37 -16.95 24.54
N TYR A 151 -5.88 -15.95 23.82
CA TYR A 151 -5.49 -15.69 22.45
C TYR A 151 -4.01 -15.35 22.33
N ILE A 152 -3.49 -14.46 23.20
CA ILE A 152 -2.08 -14.07 23.22
C ILE A 152 -1.20 -15.32 23.39
N ALA A 153 -1.48 -16.13 24.41
CA ALA A 153 -0.70 -17.35 24.66
C ALA A 153 -0.76 -18.37 23.51
N ALA A 154 -1.90 -18.48 22.82
CA ALA A 154 -2.11 -19.49 21.79
C ALA A 154 -1.70 -19.07 20.37
N ARG A 155 -1.72 -17.76 20.05
CA ARG A 155 -1.64 -17.27 18.67
C ARG A 155 -0.61 -16.17 18.43
N THR A 156 0.12 -15.73 19.45
CA THR A 156 1.15 -14.70 19.29
C THR A 156 2.49 -15.16 19.85
N SER A 157 3.54 -14.39 19.53
CA SER A 157 4.88 -14.52 20.12
C SER A 157 5.42 -13.11 20.37
N GLY A 158 6.45 -12.98 21.22
CA GLY A 158 7.09 -11.69 21.50
C GLY A 158 6.26 -10.72 22.36
N PHE A 159 5.19 -11.19 23.03
CA PHE A 159 4.34 -10.32 23.87
C PHE A 159 5.14 -9.63 24.98
N ASP A 160 6.03 -10.33 25.68
CA ASP A 160 6.79 -9.75 26.79
C ASP A 160 7.74 -8.63 26.33
N GLU A 161 8.38 -8.81 25.17
CA GLU A 161 9.26 -7.79 24.57
C GLU A 161 8.45 -6.55 24.16
N PHE A 162 7.31 -6.76 23.50
CA PHE A 162 6.39 -5.67 23.15
C PHE A 162 5.83 -4.98 24.40
N TRP A 163 5.46 -5.74 25.43
CA TRP A 163 4.94 -5.23 26.68
C TRP A 163 5.96 -4.33 27.39
N ALA A 164 7.25 -4.67 27.35
CA ALA A 164 8.30 -3.82 27.91
C ALA A 164 8.37 -2.42 27.27
N ALA A 165 7.90 -2.28 26.01
CA ALA A 165 7.72 -0.98 25.35
C ALA A 165 6.39 -0.32 25.74
N ALA A 166 5.28 -1.04 25.65
CA ALA A 166 3.93 -0.51 25.93
C ALA A 166 3.74 -0.11 27.41
N ALA A 167 4.32 -0.85 28.35
CA ALA A 167 4.28 -0.56 29.79
C ALA A 167 4.85 0.82 30.15
N ARG A 168 5.72 1.40 29.32
CA ARG A 168 6.32 2.74 29.54
C ARG A 168 5.38 3.88 29.17
N TRP A 169 4.28 3.58 28.48
CA TRP A 169 3.27 4.52 28.01
C TRP A 169 1.98 4.37 28.81
N TRP A 170 2.07 4.58 30.13
CA TRP A 170 0.87 4.68 30.96
C TRP A 170 0.03 5.91 30.55
N PRO A 171 -1.28 5.91 30.83
CA PRO A 171 -2.23 6.86 30.22
C PRO A 171 -1.88 8.32 30.46
N GLU A 172 -1.51 8.70 31.68
CA GLU A 172 -1.20 10.09 32.05
C GLU A 172 0.04 10.61 31.32
N ARG A 173 1.04 9.75 31.08
CA ARG A 173 2.19 10.12 30.24
C ARG A 173 1.78 10.28 28.79
N ALA A 174 0.94 9.38 28.28
CA ALA A 174 0.46 9.47 26.91
C ALA A 174 -0.41 10.71 26.70
N GLU A 175 -1.23 11.12 27.69
CA GLU A 175 -2.01 12.36 27.65
C GLU A 175 -1.09 13.58 27.51
N GLN A 176 0.00 13.64 28.27
CA GLN A 176 0.98 14.73 28.16
C GLN A 176 1.63 14.84 26.78
N VAL A 177 1.87 13.71 26.10
CA VAL A 177 2.52 13.69 24.79
C VAL A 177 1.52 13.88 23.65
N THR A 178 0.38 13.18 23.72
CA THR A 178 -0.60 13.11 22.62
C THR A 178 -1.64 14.22 22.69
N GLY A 179 -1.88 14.79 23.87
CA GLY A 179 -2.99 15.69 24.13
C GLY A 179 -4.36 15.00 24.22
N VAL A 180 -4.41 13.67 24.12
CA VAL A 180 -5.64 12.88 24.23
C VAL A 180 -5.92 12.62 25.71
N ALA A 181 -7.14 12.94 26.17
CA ALA A 181 -7.50 12.73 27.56
C ALA A 181 -7.48 11.24 27.93
N VAL A 182 -7.01 10.91 29.13
CA VAL A 182 -7.01 9.53 29.64
C VAL A 182 -8.40 8.90 29.55
N SER A 183 -9.43 9.65 29.96
CA SER A 183 -10.83 9.21 29.88
C SER A 183 -11.26 8.84 28.46
N GLN A 184 -10.77 9.56 27.44
CA GLN A 184 -11.05 9.25 26.05
C GLN A 184 -10.32 7.98 25.58
N MET A 185 -9.07 7.77 26.00
CA MET A 185 -8.34 6.53 25.71
C MET A 185 -9.06 5.31 26.30
N TYR A 186 -9.55 5.42 27.54
CA TYR A 186 -10.38 4.38 28.16
C TYR A 186 -11.65 4.10 27.34
N GLN A 187 -12.35 5.13 26.88
CA GLN A 187 -13.55 4.97 26.05
C GLN A 187 -13.25 4.22 24.74
N VAL A 188 -12.11 4.49 24.09
CA VAL A 188 -11.69 3.77 22.87
C VAL A 188 -11.56 2.28 23.13
N VAL A 189 -10.80 1.91 24.17
CA VAL A 189 -10.57 0.49 24.53
C VAL A 189 -11.88 -0.19 24.93
N GLN A 190 -12.69 0.46 25.77
CA GLN A 190 -13.98 -0.07 26.22
C GLN A 190 -14.96 -0.31 25.07
N THR A 191 -15.06 0.62 24.11
CA THR A 191 -15.96 0.47 22.97
C THR A 191 -15.57 -0.72 22.09
N LEU A 192 -14.28 -0.88 21.79
CA LEU A 192 -13.78 -2.04 21.03
C LEU A 192 -14.06 -3.36 21.77
N CYS A 193 -13.79 -3.41 23.08
CA CYS A 193 -13.97 -4.62 23.87
C CYS A 193 -15.45 -4.97 24.06
N ALA A 194 -16.31 -3.98 24.31
CA ALA A 194 -17.75 -4.19 24.45
C ALA A 194 -18.37 -4.78 23.17
N ALA A 195 -17.94 -4.31 21.99
CA ALA A 195 -18.40 -4.86 20.72
C ALA A 195 -17.89 -6.29 20.49
N ARG A 196 -16.61 -6.55 20.79
CA ARG A 196 -16.01 -7.90 20.76
C ARG A 196 -16.76 -8.87 21.67
N ASP A 197 -16.95 -8.52 22.95
CA ASP A 197 -17.49 -9.40 23.99
C ASP A 197 -18.97 -9.74 23.76
N ARG A 198 -19.72 -8.85 23.10
CA ARG A 198 -21.11 -9.07 22.70
C ARG A 198 -21.24 -9.82 21.37
N GLY A 199 -20.13 -10.09 20.67
CA GLY A 199 -20.16 -10.65 19.33
C GLY A 199 -20.76 -9.72 18.28
N ALA A 200 -20.77 -8.40 18.53
CA ALA A 200 -21.27 -7.39 17.61
C ALA A 200 -20.21 -6.96 16.57
N GLY A 201 -18.99 -7.50 16.66
CA GLY A 201 -17.90 -7.26 15.72
C GLY A 201 -17.08 -6.01 16.01
N ALA A 202 -15.76 -6.15 15.94
CA ALA A 202 -14.79 -5.14 16.34
C ALA A 202 -13.58 -5.12 15.40
N TYR A 203 -13.33 -3.97 14.76
CA TYR A 203 -12.30 -3.83 13.74
C TYR A 203 -11.35 -2.69 14.03
N VAL A 204 -10.09 -2.88 13.68
CA VAL A 204 -9.03 -1.87 13.75
C VAL A 204 -8.49 -1.65 12.35
N LEU A 205 -8.69 -0.46 11.82
CA LEU A 205 -8.30 -0.08 10.47
C LEU A 205 -7.23 1.01 10.53
N THR A 206 -6.13 0.86 9.79
CA THR A 206 -5.15 1.94 9.58
C THR A 206 -5.25 2.53 8.18
N ALA A 207 -4.86 3.80 8.06
CA ALA A 207 -4.66 4.45 6.77
C ALA A 207 -3.46 5.42 6.84
N ARG A 208 -3.38 6.38 5.90
CA ARG A 208 -2.17 7.19 5.64
C ARG A 208 -1.66 7.97 6.85
N GLY A 209 -2.53 8.45 7.72
CA GLY A 209 -2.14 9.17 8.92
C GLY A 209 -1.37 8.31 9.92
N ALA A 210 -1.49 6.99 9.91
CA ALA A 210 -0.64 6.11 10.73
C ALA A 210 0.67 5.71 10.01
N GLU A 211 0.64 5.73 8.68
CA GLU A 211 1.64 5.09 7.82
C GLU A 211 2.70 6.07 7.30
N GLN A 212 2.33 7.32 6.99
CA GLN A 212 3.20 8.32 6.37
C GLN A 212 3.99 9.12 7.41
N HIS A 213 4.65 8.39 8.29
CA HIS A 213 5.52 8.93 9.34
C HIS A 213 6.94 8.37 9.21
N ARG A 214 7.91 9.08 9.78
CA ARG A 214 9.30 8.59 9.92
C ARG A 214 9.37 7.21 10.61
N ASP A 215 8.47 6.98 11.56
CA ASP A 215 8.41 5.77 12.37
C ASP A 215 7.11 4.97 12.04
N GLY A 216 6.56 5.15 10.82
CA GLY A 216 5.25 4.63 10.44
C GLY A 216 5.13 3.10 10.53
N THR A 217 6.19 2.36 10.23
CA THR A 217 6.20 0.89 10.40
C THR A 217 6.00 0.50 11.86
N ASP A 218 6.62 1.22 12.80
CA ASP A 218 6.51 0.93 14.22
C ASP A 218 5.14 1.35 14.76
N THR A 219 4.62 2.51 14.31
CA THR A 219 3.24 2.96 14.59
C THR A 219 2.23 1.89 14.18
N VAL A 220 2.26 1.43 12.94
CA VAL A 220 1.32 0.42 12.45
C VAL A 220 1.51 -0.91 13.18
N SER A 221 2.75 -1.31 13.49
CA SER A 221 3.03 -2.51 14.28
C SER A 221 2.40 -2.42 15.68
N ALA A 222 2.44 -1.25 16.32
CA ALA A 222 1.78 -1.03 17.62
C ALA A 222 0.24 -1.07 17.51
N VAL A 223 -0.34 -0.55 16.43
CA VAL A 223 -1.79 -0.66 16.18
C VAL A 223 -2.21 -2.11 15.90
N ILE A 224 -1.40 -2.87 15.16
CA ILE A 224 -1.61 -4.32 14.98
C ILE A 224 -1.51 -5.05 16.32
N ALA A 225 -0.52 -4.70 17.15
CA ALA A 225 -0.35 -5.29 18.47
C ALA A 225 -1.57 -5.05 19.38
N LEU A 226 -2.19 -3.87 19.33
CA LEU A 226 -3.47 -3.61 20.01
C LEU A 226 -4.54 -4.61 19.56
N ALA A 227 -4.73 -4.78 18.24
CA ALA A 227 -5.71 -5.73 17.70
C ALA A 227 -5.42 -7.19 18.10
N LEU A 228 -4.14 -7.59 18.16
CA LEU A 228 -3.70 -8.90 18.62
C LEU A 228 -3.92 -9.10 20.14
N VAL A 229 -3.60 -8.10 20.96
CA VAL A 229 -3.81 -8.12 22.42
C VAL A 229 -5.29 -8.24 22.76
N LEU A 230 -6.15 -7.60 21.97
CA LEU A 230 -7.60 -7.71 22.09
C LEU A 230 -8.18 -9.01 21.48
N GLY A 231 -7.36 -9.82 20.82
CA GLY A 231 -7.77 -11.09 20.21
C GLY A 231 -8.67 -10.95 18.98
N LEU A 232 -8.52 -9.87 18.22
CA LEU A 232 -9.42 -9.55 17.09
C LEU A 232 -9.02 -10.27 15.79
N CYS A 233 -7.73 -10.55 15.58
CA CYS A 233 -7.26 -11.06 14.29
C CYS A 233 -7.57 -12.56 14.10
N GLY A 234 -8.01 -12.92 12.89
CA GLY A 234 -8.25 -14.32 12.52
C GLY A 234 -9.49 -14.95 13.16
N ARG A 235 -10.52 -14.13 13.41
CA ARG A 235 -11.87 -14.52 13.86
C ARG A 235 -12.92 -13.83 12.96
N PRO A 236 -14.02 -14.50 12.58
CA PRO A 236 -15.11 -13.84 11.86
C PRO A 236 -15.67 -12.66 12.66
N GLY A 237 -16.07 -11.58 11.99
CA GLY A 237 -16.63 -10.40 12.66
C GLY A 237 -15.58 -9.49 13.31
N SER A 238 -14.27 -9.70 13.10
CA SER A 238 -13.24 -8.86 13.71
C SER A 238 -11.91 -8.92 12.97
N GLY A 239 -11.06 -7.92 13.20
CA GLY A 239 -9.68 -7.99 12.75
C GLY A 239 -9.00 -6.65 12.57
N TYR A 240 -7.75 -6.75 12.13
CA TYR A 240 -6.97 -5.61 11.66
C TYR A 240 -6.98 -5.55 10.13
N GLY A 241 -7.01 -4.34 9.57
CA GLY A 241 -6.80 -4.14 8.14
C GLY A 241 -6.23 -2.77 7.78
N CYS A 242 -5.50 -2.70 6.68
CA CYS A 242 -4.99 -1.45 6.10
C CYS A 242 -5.91 -1.01 4.94
N VAL A 243 -6.49 0.19 5.04
CA VAL A 243 -7.29 0.78 3.96
C VAL A 243 -6.35 1.24 2.85
N THR A 244 -6.51 0.69 1.64
CA THR A 244 -5.64 1.02 0.50
C THR A 244 -6.09 2.30 -0.21
N GLY A 245 -5.16 3.02 -0.86
CA GLY A 245 -5.48 4.27 -1.58
C GLY A 245 -5.94 4.04 -3.03
N GLN A 246 -4.99 3.77 -3.92
CA GLN A 246 -5.27 3.62 -5.35
C GLN A 246 -6.12 2.36 -5.63
N ALA A 247 -6.90 2.39 -6.71
CA ALA A 247 -7.83 1.31 -7.08
C ALA A 247 -7.16 -0.07 -7.24
N ASN A 248 -5.90 -0.09 -7.69
CA ASN A 248 -5.07 -1.30 -7.74
C ASN A 248 -3.89 -1.25 -6.76
N GLY A 249 -4.08 -0.60 -5.61
CA GLY A 249 -3.04 -0.45 -4.60
C GLY A 249 -2.53 -1.80 -4.09
N GLN A 250 -3.44 -2.77 -3.89
CA GLN A 250 -3.06 -4.12 -3.47
C GLN A 250 -2.38 -4.89 -4.61
N GLY A 251 -2.89 -4.83 -5.84
CA GLY A 251 -2.26 -5.50 -6.97
C GLY A 251 -0.87 -4.95 -7.24
N GLY A 252 -0.65 -3.65 -7.07
CA GLY A 252 0.70 -3.09 -7.22
C GLY A 252 1.74 -3.68 -6.25
N ARG A 253 1.32 -4.16 -5.07
CA ARG A 253 2.18 -4.86 -4.10
C ARG A 253 2.49 -6.29 -4.54
N GLU A 254 1.57 -6.92 -5.27
CA GLU A 254 1.62 -8.34 -5.62
C GLU A 254 2.41 -8.61 -6.91
N LEU A 255 2.53 -7.63 -7.80
CA LEU A 255 2.79 -7.89 -9.23
C LEU A 255 4.19 -7.52 -9.70
N GLY A 256 5.16 -7.45 -8.78
CA GLY A 256 6.58 -7.40 -9.13
C GLY A 256 7.12 -6.04 -9.58
N GLN A 257 6.33 -4.95 -9.49
CA GLN A 257 6.84 -3.58 -9.73
C GLN A 257 7.55 -2.96 -8.51
N LYS A 258 7.78 -3.73 -7.43
CA LYS A 258 8.53 -3.31 -6.23
C LYS A 258 10.00 -3.68 -6.38
N ALA A 259 10.91 -2.79 -6.00
CA ALA A 259 12.36 -2.93 -6.22
C ALA A 259 12.97 -4.22 -5.65
N GLY A 260 12.47 -4.69 -4.50
CA GLY A 260 12.97 -5.88 -3.80
C GLY A 260 12.14 -7.15 -3.99
N GLN A 261 11.17 -7.16 -4.92
CA GLN A 261 10.17 -8.23 -4.97
C GLN A 261 9.83 -8.65 -6.40
N LEU A 262 9.68 -9.96 -6.58
CA LEU A 262 9.13 -10.59 -7.78
C LEU A 262 7.60 -10.73 -7.66
N PRO A 263 6.88 -11.03 -8.74
CA PRO A 263 5.44 -11.28 -8.69
C PRO A 263 5.06 -12.38 -7.69
N GLY A 264 3.91 -12.25 -7.01
CA GLY A 264 3.40 -13.20 -6.03
C GLY A 264 4.10 -13.15 -4.66
N TYR A 265 4.57 -11.98 -4.23
CA TYR A 265 5.35 -11.79 -2.98
C TYR A 265 6.69 -12.52 -2.91
N ARG A 266 7.13 -13.09 -4.02
CA ARG A 266 8.40 -13.78 -4.14
C ARG A 266 9.57 -12.83 -3.89
N LYS A 267 10.56 -13.26 -3.10
CA LYS A 267 11.72 -12.45 -2.74
C LYS A 267 12.74 -12.47 -3.87
N ILE A 268 13.19 -11.30 -4.30
CA ILE A 268 14.18 -11.22 -5.39
C ILE A 268 15.54 -11.80 -5.02
N THR A 269 15.80 -11.99 -3.73
CA THR A 269 17.01 -12.57 -3.16
C THR A 269 16.91 -14.07 -2.93
N ASP A 270 15.73 -14.67 -3.03
CA ASP A 270 15.56 -16.12 -2.83
C ASP A 270 15.86 -16.88 -4.14
N PRO A 271 16.86 -17.79 -4.14
CA PRO A 271 17.20 -18.57 -5.34
C PRO A 271 16.04 -19.41 -5.90
N ALA A 272 15.18 -19.95 -5.03
CA ALA A 272 14.04 -20.79 -5.47
C ALA A 272 12.99 -19.95 -6.20
N ASP A 273 12.71 -18.76 -5.68
CA ASP A 273 11.79 -17.80 -6.31
C ASP A 273 12.30 -17.31 -7.66
N ARG A 274 13.59 -17.01 -7.76
CA ARG A 274 14.25 -16.63 -9.02
C ARG A 274 14.22 -17.77 -10.03
N ALA A 275 14.49 -19.00 -9.58
CA ALA A 275 14.46 -20.19 -10.42
C ALA A 275 13.06 -20.47 -10.99
N HIS A 276 12.03 -20.26 -10.17
CA HIS A 276 10.65 -20.38 -10.62
C HIS A 276 10.31 -19.31 -11.68
N LEU A 277 10.60 -18.03 -11.42
CA LEU A 277 10.35 -16.97 -12.41
C LEU A 277 11.17 -17.13 -13.68
N GLY A 278 12.42 -17.59 -13.59
CA GLY A 278 13.25 -17.87 -14.78
C GLY A 278 12.60 -18.89 -15.71
N LYS A 279 11.96 -19.93 -15.15
CA LYS A 279 11.18 -20.91 -15.94
C LYS A 279 9.96 -20.26 -16.60
N VAL A 280 9.19 -19.46 -15.86
CA VAL A 280 7.98 -18.79 -16.38
C VAL A 280 8.34 -17.78 -17.48
N TRP A 281 9.42 -17.02 -17.31
CA TRP A 281 9.85 -16.00 -18.27
C TRP A 281 10.74 -16.54 -19.40
N GLY A 282 11.20 -17.78 -19.30
CA GLY A 282 12.12 -18.41 -20.25
C GLY A 282 13.48 -17.70 -20.30
N VAL A 283 14.05 -17.39 -19.13
CA VAL A 283 15.37 -16.74 -18.95
C VAL A 283 16.18 -17.45 -17.88
N ASP A 284 17.51 -17.28 -17.91
CA ASP A 284 18.35 -17.79 -16.84
C ASP A 284 18.11 -16.97 -15.55
N PRO A 285 17.79 -17.61 -14.41
CA PRO A 285 17.66 -16.92 -13.12
C PRO A 285 18.88 -16.07 -12.73
N GLY A 286 20.08 -16.41 -13.21
CA GLY A 286 21.32 -15.66 -13.02
C GLY A 286 21.36 -14.33 -13.78
N GLU A 287 20.56 -14.17 -14.85
CA GLU A 287 20.48 -12.94 -15.63
C GLU A 287 19.56 -11.89 -14.99
N LEU A 288 18.67 -12.31 -14.08
CA LEU A 288 17.80 -11.38 -13.38
C LEU A 288 18.64 -10.46 -12.47
N PRO A 289 18.41 -9.14 -12.46
CA PRO A 289 19.08 -8.27 -11.52
C PRO A 289 18.68 -8.56 -10.06
N GLY A 290 19.46 -8.04 -9.12
CA GLY A 290 19.15 -8.07 -7.68
C GLY A 290 18.07 -7.06 -7.28
N ALA A 291 17.99 -6.76 -5.99
CA ALA A 291 17.14 -5.68 -5.50
C ALA A 291 17.67 -4.32 -5.97
N GLY A 292 16.77 -3.47 -6.47
CA GLY A 292 17.10 -2.10 -6.87
C GLY A 292 16.82 -1.05 -5.80
N MET A 293 16.95 0.21 -6.21
CA MET A 293 16.59 1.38 -5.40
C MET A 293 15.08 1.43 -5.14
N SER A 294 14.69 1.76 -3.91
CA SER A 294 13.31 2.20 -3.61
C SER A 294 12.99 3.51 -4.36
N ALA A 295 11.70 3.85 -4.51
CA ALA A 295 11.28 5.08 -5.17
C ALA A 295 11.95 6.33 -4.58
N CYS A 296 12.10 6.39 -3.25
CA CYS A 296 12.74 7.51 -2.57
C CYS A 296 14.24 7.61 -2.94
N GLU A 297 14.94 6.48 -2.96
CA GLU A 297 16.36 6.41 -3.35
C GLU A 297 16.54 6.73 -4.84
N MET A 298 15.67 6.17 -5.69
CA MET A 298 15.65 6.43 -7.13
C MET A 298 15.48 7.93 -7.40
N PHE A 299 14.53 8.58 -6.73
CA PHE A 299 14.29 10.02 -6.88
C PHE A 299 15.44 10.87 -6.35
N ALA A 300 16.06 10.46 -5.24
CA ALA A 300 17.25 11.11 -4.72
C ALA A 300 18.46 11.00 -5.67
N ALA A 301 18.51 9.95 -6.49
CA ALA A 301 19.57 9.64 -7.45
C ALA A 301 19.36 10.22 -8.86
N LEU A 302 18.21 10.84 -9.17
CA LEU A 302 17.94 11.43 -10.49
C LEU A 302 18.99 12.48 -10.87
N GLY A 303 19.59 12.31 -12.05
CA GLY A 303 20.57 13.23 -12.61
C GLY A 303 21.92 13.27 -11.89
N ARG A 304 22.08 12.52 -10.79
CA ARG A 304 23.31 12.51 -9.99
C ARG A 304 24.42 11.69 -10.67
N PRO A 305 25.70 12.05 -10.46
CA PRO A 305 26.82 11.20 -10.89
C PRO A 305 26.69 9.79 -10.31
N GLY A 306 26.75 8.76 -11.17
CA GLY A 306 26.55 7.37 -10.76
C GLY A 306 25.11 7.00 -10.37
N GLY A 307 24.15 7.91 -10.54
CA GLY A 307 22.73 7.69 -10.28
C GLY A 307 21.92 7.41 -11.55
N ILE A 308 20.63 7.73 -11.48
CA ILE A 308 19.69 7.50 -12.58
C ILE A 308 19.88 8.57 -13.65
N ARG A 309 20.06 8.13 -14.90
CA ARG A 309 20.26 8.97 -16.08
C ARG A 309 19.14 8.85 -17.10
N ALA A 310 18.44 7.72 -17.13
CA ALA A 310 17.23 7.54 -17.91
C ALA A 310 16.09 7.05 -17.02
N LEU A 311 14.89 7.60 -17.17
CA LEU A 311 13.72 7.19 -16.40
C LEU A 311 12.53 6.98 -17.32
N MET A 312 11.85 5.85 -17.16
CA MET A 312 10.54 5.59 -17.76
C MET A 312 9.45 5.64 -16.69
N VAL A 313 8.54 6.61 -16.78
CA VAL A 313 7.42 6.79 -15.84
C VAL A 313 6.13 6.29 -16.48
N CYS A 314 5.41 5.41 -15.80
CA CYS A 314 4.18 4.79 -16.28
C CYS A 314 3.00 5.08 -15.35
N GLY A 315 2.04 5.90 -15.83
CA GLY A 315 0.79 6.15 -15.12
C GLY A 315 0.94 6.93 -13.81
N SER A 316 1.97 7.79 -13.70
CA SER A 316 2.21 8.60 -12.51
C SER A 316 2.70 10.01 -12.85
N ASN A 317 2.24 10.98 -12.07
CA ASN A 317 2.66 12.38 -12.16
C ASN A 317 3.58 12.72 -10.97
N ILE A 318 4.85 12.29 -11.06
CA ILE A 318 5.83 12.41 -9.98
C ILE A 318 6.31 13.84 -9.74
N ALA A 319 6.18 14.74 -10.72
CA ALA A 319 6.43 16.17 -10.53
C ALA A 319 5.47 16.82 -9.51
N VAL A 320 4.28 16.23 -9.30
CA VAL A 320 3.27 16.71 -8.34
C VAL A 320 3.17 15.82 -7.11
N SER A 321 3.20 14.50 -7.29
CA SER A 321 2.88 13.54 -6.24
C SER A 321 4.07 13.08 -5.39
N ALA A 322 5.31 13.35 -5.83
CA ALA A 322 6.50 12.96 -5.07
C ALA A 322 6.81 13.97 -3.94
N PRO A 323 7.39 13.51 -2.81
CA PRO A 323 7.91 14.41 -1.79
C PRO A 323 9.10 15.23 -2.35
N ASP A 324 9.29 16.45 -1.84
CA ASP A 324 10.33 17.37 -2.32
C ASP A 324 10.26 17.58 -3.84
N ALA A 325 9.07 18.01 -4.32
CA ALA A 325 8.77 18.16 -5.73
C ALA A 325 9.79 19.01 -6.49
N SER A 326 10.33 20.07 -5.85
CA SER A 326 11.37 20.91 -6.46
C SER A 326 12.62 20.12 -6.81
N ARG A 327 13.12 19.29 -5.89
CA ARG A 327 14.27 18.44 -6.13
C ARG A 327 13.98 17.37 -7.17
N VAL A 328 12.79 16.78 -7.16
CA VAL A 328 12.37 15.80 -8.17
C VAL A 328 12.35 16.44 -9.55
N ILE A 329 11.75 17.62 -9.71
CA ILE A 329 11.69 18.36 -10.98
C ILE A 329 13.10 18.71 -11.49
N GLU A 330 14.01 19.16 -10.61
CA GLU A 330 15.42 19.41 -10.98
C GLU A 330 16.12 18.12 -11.44
N GLY A 331 15.90 17.02 -10.72
CA GLY A 331 16.40 15.69 -11.09
C GLY A 331 15.87 15.23 -12.46
N LEU A 332 14.58 15.40 -12.72
CA LEU A 332 13.97 15.03 -14.00
C LEU A 332 14.56 15.82 -15.17
N ARG A 333 14.78 17.13 -15.00
CA ARG A 333 15.38 18.00 -16.03
C ARG A 333 16.85 17.71 -16.32
N SER A 334 17.52 16.98 -15.44
CA SER A 334 18.95 16.62 -15.58
C SER A 334 19.17 15.19 -16.06
N LEU A 335 18.09 14.46 -16.38
CA LEU A 335 18.18 13.16 -17.04
C LEU A 335 18.66 13.32 -18.49
N ASP A 336 19.33 12.30 -18.99
CA ASP A 336 19.68 12.18 -20.41
C ASP A 336 18.46 11.73 -21.25
N LEU A 337 17.48 11.08 -20.60
CA LEU A 337 16.25 10.62 -21.23
C LEU A 337 15.13 10.46 -20.19
N LEU A 338 14.02 11.17 -20.38
CA LEU A 338 12.76 10.97 -19.66
C LEU A 338 11.68 10.50 -20.64
N VAL A 339 11.17 9.28 -20.42
CA VAL A 339 10.04 8.71 -21.16
C VAL A 339 8.82 8.66 -20.24
N VAL A 340 7.69 9.19 -20.70
CA VAL A 340 6.45 9.22 -19.90
C VAL A 340 5.32 8.56 -20.68
N ASN A 341 4.76 7.50 -20.10
CA ASN A 341 3.55 6.84 -20.57
C ASN A 341 2.35 7.43 -19.82
N ASP A 342 1.56 8.24 -20.52
CA ASP A 342 0.43 8.98 -19.94
C ASP A 342 -0.71 9.13 -20.97
N PHE A 343 -1.93 9.25 -20.47
CA PHE A 343 -3.12 9.50 -21.29
C PHE A 343 -3.53 10.98 -21.29
N VAL A 344 -2.86 11.80 -20.46
CA VAL A 344 -2.92 13.28 -20.47
C VAL A 344 -1.52 13.88 -20.48
N LEU A 345 -1.40 15.14 -20.87
CA LEU A 345 -0.15 15.89 -20.78
C LEU A 345 0.07 16.42 -19.35
N SER A 346 0.40 15.52 -18.42
CA SER A 346 0.70 15.86 -17.03
C SER A 346 1.94 16.73 -16.88
N GLU A 347 2.14 17.33 -15.71
CA GLU A 347 3.34 18.13 -15.39
C GLU A 347 4.63 17.32 -15.54
N THR A 348 4.58 16.02 -15.25
CA THR A 348 5.71 15.11 -15.51
C THR A 348 5.91 14.90 -17.02
N ALA A 349 4.83 14.69 -17.78
CA ALA A 349 4.90 14.52 -19.23
C ALA A 349 5.39 15.78 -19.97
N GLN A 350 5.12 16.97 -19.45
CA GLN A 350 5.63 18.24 -19.99
C GLN A 350 7.14 18.39 -19.85
N LEU A 351 7.77 17.66 -18.93
CA LEU A 351 9.22 17.62 -18.75
C LEU A 351 9.89 16.53 -19.60
N ALA A 352 9.11 15.64 -20.23
CA ALA A 352 9.62 14.45 -20.89
C ALA A 352 10.25 14.76 -22.25
N ASP A 353 11.31 14.03 -22.60
CA ASP A 353 11.85 14.01 -23.96
C ASP A 353 10.92 13.24 -24.90
N VAL A 354 10.27 12.20 -24.38
CA VAL A 354 9.32 11.35 -25.12
C VAL A 354 8.06 11.12 -24.29
N VAL A 355 6.91 11.45 -24.89
CA VAL A 355 5.60 11.08 -24.34
C VAL A 355 5.00 9.98 -25.21
N LEU A 356 4.66 8.85 -24.59
CA LEU A 356 4.00 7.73 -25.25
C LEU A 356 2.53 7.70 -24.81
N PRO A 357 1.57 8.02 -25.71
CA PRO A 357 0.16 8.09 -25.35
C PRO A 357 -0.42 6.70 -25.08
N VAL A 358 -1.07 6.53 -23.92
CA VAL A 358 -1.67 5.27 -23.49
C VAL A 358 -3.19 5.32 -23.38
N LEU A 359 -3.79 4.15 -23.22
CA LEU A 359 -5.25 4.00 -23.08
C LEU A 359 -5.73 4.46 -21.70
N GLN A 360 -6.95 5.02 -21.65
CA GLN A 360 -7.65 5.28 -20.40
C GLN A 360 -8.34 4.03 -19.85
N TRP A 361 -8.75 4.08 -18.58
CA TRP A 361 -9.40 2.96 -17.87
C TRP A 361 -10.64 2.39 -18.60
N ALA A 362 -11.38 3.22 -19.34
CA ALA A 362 -12.58 2.81 -20.06
C ALA A 362 -12.26 2.19 -21.44
N GLU A 363 -11.07 2.44 -21.97
CA GLU A 363 -10.59 2.02 -23.28
C GLU A 363 -9.81 0.71 -23.24
N GLU A 364 -9.48 0.23 -22.05
CA GLU A 364 -8.65 -0.94 -21.79
C GLU A 364 -9.41 -2.08 -21.11
N GLU A 365 -8.74 -3.23 -21.04
CA GLU A 365 -9.19 -4.38 -20.27
C GLU A 365 -8.03 -4.95 -19.45
N GLY A 366 -8.37 -5.63 -18.35
CA GLY A 366 -7.40 -6.25 -17.46
C GLY A 366 -8.04 -6.66 -16.15
N THR A 367 -7.25 -6.77 -15.10
CA THR A 367 -7.73 -7.01 -13.75
C THR A 367 -7.14 -6.00 -12.76
N LEU A 368 -7.85 -5.77 -11.67
CA LEU A 368 -7.38 -4.98 -10.53
C LEU A 368 -7.57 -5.82 -9.27
N THR A 369 -6.78 -5.56 -8.25
CA THR A 369 -6.91 -6.19 -6.94
C THR A 369 -7.32 -5.12 -5.92
N SER A 370 -8.53 -5.27 -5.37
CA SER A 370 -9.15 -4.31 -4.43
C SER A 370 -8.47 -4.31 -3.05
N LEU A 371 -8.94 -3.46 -2.13
CA LEU A 371 -8.38 -3.39 -0.77
C LEU A 371 -8.49 -4.69 0.05
N GLU A 372 -9.55 -5.48 -0.16
CA GLU A 372 -9.74 -6.85 0.40
C GLU A 372 -9.01 -7.94 -0.42
N GLY A 373 -8.29 -7.48 -1.45
CA GLY A 373 -7.57 -8.27 -2.42
C GLY A 373 -8.45 -9.21 -3.25
N ARG A 374 -9.68 -8.77 -3.54
CA ARG A 374 -10.53 -9.38 -4.56
C ARG A 374 -10.01 -8.98 -5.94
N VAL A 375 -9.85 -9.96 -6.82
CA VAL A 375 -9.51 -9.72 -8.23
C VAL A 375 -10.79 -9.31 -8.97
N LEU A 376 -10.79 -8.08 -9.48
CA LEU A 376 -11.89 -7.46 -10.22
C LEU A 376 -11.55 -7.41 -11.70
N ARG A 377 -12.45 -7.91 -12.54
CA ARG A 377 -12.29 -7.85 -14.01
C ARG A 377 -12.68 -6.47 -14.53
N ARG A 378 -11.74 -5.76 -15.14
CA ARG A 378 -11.99 -4.54 -15.93
C ARG A 378 -12.28 -4.93 -17.37
N ARG A 379 -13.43 -4.52 -17.90
CA ARG A 379 -13.81 -4.71 -19.30
C ARG A 379 -13.74 -3.38 -20.02
N ARG A 380 -13.23 -3.40 -21.25
CA ARG A 380 -13.28 -2.25 -22.14
C ARG A 380 -14.73 -1.82 -22.35
N SER A 381 -15.01 -0.56 -22.05
CA SER A 381 -16.34 0.03 -22.13
C SER A 381 -16.53 0.89 -23.39
N VAL A 382 -15.44 1.50 -23.88
CA VAL A 382 -15.45 2.34 -25.09
C VAL A 382 -14.29 1.96 -26.01
N PRO A 383 -14.41 2.15 -27.33
CA PRO A 383 -13.27 2.03 -28.23
C PRO A 383 -12.24 3.12 -27.93
N ALA A 384 -10.96 2.79 -28.03
CA ALA A 384 -9.87 3.75 -27.93
C ALA A 384 -9.87 4.72 -29.13
N PRO A 385 -9.47 5.99 -28.95
CA PRO A 385 -9.25 6.90 -30.06
C PRO A 385 -8.07 6.43 -30.94
N PRO A 386 -7.94 6.93 -32.18
CA PRO A 386 -6.78 6.65 -33.02
C PRO A 386 -5.48 7.20 -32.39
N GLY A 387 -4.42 6.40 -32.36
CA GLY A 387 -3.08 6.83 -31.94
C GLY A 387 -2.58 6.13 -30.67
N PRO A 388 -3.23 6.29 -29.50
CA PRO A 388 -2.80 5.67 -28.25
C PRO A 388 -2.78 4.13 -28.35
N ARG A 389 -1.85 3.51 -27.62
CA ARG A 389 -1.71 2.04 -27.55
C ARG A 389 -1.66 1.59 -26.10
N SER A 390 -2.10 0.37 -25.84
CA SER A 390 -1.93 -0.22 -24.50
C SER A 390 -0.44 -0.32 -24.15
N GLU A 391 -0.13 -0.09 -22.88
CA GLU A 391 1.20 -0.28 -22.31
C GLU A 391 1.75 -1.67 -22.62
N LEU A 392 0.90 -2.71 -22.71
CA LEU A 392 1.36 -4.05 -23.07
C LEU A 392 1.98 -4.08 -24.48
N HIS A 393 1.39 -3.37 -25.45
CA HIS A 393 1.95 -3.26 -26.81
C HIS A 393 3.22 -2.42 -26.82
N ILE A 394 3.23 -1.30 -26.08
CA ILE A 394 4.41 -0.43 -25.97
C ILE A 394 5.58 -1.21 -25.38
N LEU A 395 5.36 -1.96 -24.28
CA LEU A 395 6.38 -2.76 -23.62
C LEU A 395 6.91 -3.88 -24.52
N GLN A 396 6.04 -4.58 -25.27
CA GLN A 396 6.48 -5.56 -26.27
C GLN A 396 7.34 -4.90 -27.36
N ASP A 397 6.87 -3.81 -27.96
CA ASP A 397 7.54 -3.13 -29.05
C ASP A 397 8.94 -2.61 -28.64
N LEU A 398 9.06 -2.10 -27.41
CA LEU A 398 10.34 -1.69 -26.85
C LEU A 398 11.23 -2.91 -26.55
N ALA A 399 10.67 -3.98 -25.95
CA ALA A 399 11.43 -5.20 -25.66
C ALA A 399 12.01 -5.85 -26.92
N VAL A 400 11.23 -5.90 -28.01
CA VAL A 400 11.67 -6.42 -29.31
C VAL A 400 12.82 -5.58 -29.89
N ARG A 401 12.73 -4.25 -29.79
CA ARG A 401 13.82 -3.35 -30.21
C ARG A 401 15.07 -3.49 -29.35
N LEU A 402 14.92 -3.98 -28.12
CA LEU A 402 16.02 -4.33 -27.20
C LEU A 402 16.51 -5.78 -27.37
N GLY A 403 16.04 -6.50 -28.41
CA GLY A 403 16.52 -7.84 -28.76
C GLY A 403 15.79 -8.99 -28.08
N GLN A 404 14.66 -8.74 -27.41
CA GLN A 404 13.81 -9.80 -26.85
C GLN A 404 12.85 -10.36 -27.90
N PRO A 405 12.47 -11.63 -27.83
CA PRO A 405 11.45 -12.18 -28.73
C PRO A 405 10.06 -11.69 -28.31
N ALA A 406 9.17 -11.49 -29.29
CA ALA A 406 7.87 -10.87 -29.07
C ALA A 406 6.93 -11.72 -28.19
N ASP A 407 7.01 -13.04 -28.29
CA ASP A 407 6.23 -14.01 -27.52
C ASP A 407 6.50 -13.94 -26.00
N ARG A 408 7.73 -13.54 -25.61
CA ARG A 408 8.08 -13.30 -24.21
C ARG A 408 7.36 -12.09 -23.61
N PHE A 409 6.79 -11.20 -24.43
CA PHE A 409 6.08 -10.01 -23.98
C PHE A 409 4.68 -9.98 -24.60
N PRO A 410 3.71 -10.76 -24.09
CA PRO A 410 2.37 -10.82 -24.66
C PRO A 410 1.62 -9.49 -24.53
N THR A 411 0.82 -9.17 -25.54
CA THR A 411 0.10 -7.89 -25.62
C THR A 411 -1.38 -7.96 -25.25
N SER A 412 -1.90 -9.17 -25.02
CA SER A 412 -3.28 -9.38 -24.57
C SER A 412 -3.34 -9.60 -23.07
N ALA A 413 -4.30 -8.94 -22.41
CA ALA A 413 -4.49 -9.09 -20.97
C ALA A 413 -4.74 -10.55 -20.54
N PRO A 414 -5.55 -11.37 -21.26
CA PRO A 414 -5.73 -12.78 -20.89
C PRO A 414 -4.44 -13.60 -20.93
N GLN A 415 -3.58 -13.41 -21.93
CA GLN A 415 -2.31 -14.13 -22.00
C GLN A 415 -1.36 -13.73 -20.86
N VAL A 416 -1.27 -12.42 -20.57
CA VAL A 416 -0.45 -11.94 -19.45
C VAL A 416 -0.99 -12.47 -18.12
N PHE A 417 -2.31 -12.53 -17.94
CA PHE A 417 -2.93 -13.06 -16.73
C PHE A 417 -2.64 -14.55 -16.54
N GLU A 418 -2.69 -15.36 -17.61
CA GLU A 418 -2.30 -16.77 -17.55
C GLU A 418 -0.81 -16.95 -17.24
N GLU A 419 0.07 -16.10 -17.78
CA GLU A 419 1.49 -16.12 -17.43
C GLU A 419 1.72 -15.74 -15.97
N LEU A 420 1.00 -14.74 -15.45
CA LEU A 420 1.03 -14.33 -14.04
C LEU A 420 0.52 -15.44 -13.09
N ARG A 421 -0.42 -16.27 -13.55
CA ARG A 421 -1.00 -17.37 -12.77
C ARG A 421 -0.04 -18.56 -12.61
N ALA A 422 0.84 -18.76 -13.59
CA ALA A 422 1.85 -19.83 -13.61
C ALA A 422 2.95 -19.58 -12.56
#